data_AF-A0A381J6P9-F1
#
_entry.id   AF-A0A381J6P9-F1
#
_cell.length_a   1.000
_cell.length_b   1.000
_cell.length_c   1.000
_cell.angle_alpha   90.00
_cell.angle_beta   90.00
_cell.angle_gamma   90.00
#
_symmetry.space_group_name_H-M   'P 1'
#
loop_
_entity.id
_entity.type
_entity.pdbx_description
1 polymer ?
#
loop_
_entity_poly.entity_id
_entity_poly.type
_entity_poly.pdbx_seq_one_letter_code
_entity_poly.pdbx_strand_id
1 'polypeptide(L)'
;MSKFLAPIHSWLFNKIKVSEMLEKDIVEAFDKKYGNASIIYEDIINNLGHPTEDLPLEDIIDKSNIHGWLQEKISLTEKRTAALITEFTLKFGEDSKSIIIDAFKAQGEICGKEVKEDSPLESPRDLFKAVNNYILEGMPCDNVNSVSEDTEHNLKWITSKCLHKKYWDLVNGDINIFYTLRKSWIESFIETINPMFIYKQIIQDNNGDYTFINSIYKKDA
;
A
#
# COMPACT_ATOMS: atom_id res chain seq x y z
N MET A 1 -8.72 29.51 -5.26
CA MET A 1 -8.83 29.63 -3.78
C MET A 1 -7.59 29.01 -3.20
N SER A 2 -6.83 29.75 -2.37
CA SER A 2 -5.72 29.18 -1.60
C SER A 2 -6.26 28.00 -0.79
N LYS A 3 -5.74 26.79 -1.03
CA LYS A 3 -6.21 25.59 -0.33
C LYS A 3 -5.50 25.54 1.01
N PHE A 4 -6.26 25.59 2.09
CA PHE A 4 -5.74 25.34 3.44
C PHE A 4 -5.22 23.91 3.54
N LEU A 5 -4.07 23.72 4.20
CA LEU A 5 -3.53 22.39 4.46
C LEU A 5 -4.30 21.71 5.61
N ALA A 6 -5.39 21.03 5.25
CA ALA A 6 -6.17 20.23 6.19
C ALA A 6 -5.46 18.92 6.61
N PRO A 7 -5.80 18.33 7.78
CA PRO A 7 -5.18 17.09 8.28
C PRO A 7 -5.24 15.90 7.30
N ILE A 8 -6.26 15.86 6.44
CA ILE A 8 -6.41 14.82 5.40
C ILE A 8 -5.24 14.82 4.40
N HIS A 9 -4.61 15.97 4.15
CA HIS A 9 -3.47 16.06 3.25
C HIS A 9 -2.23 15.40 3.86
N SER A 10 -1.95 15.69 5.14
CA SER A 10 -0.86 15.03 5.88
C SER A 10 -1.13 13.53 6.02
N TRP A 11 -2.37 13.13 6.29
CA TRP A 11 -2.78 11.72 6.34
C TRP A 11 -2.50 11.00 5.00
N LEU A 12 -2.90 11.60 3.87
CA LEU A 12 -2.64 11.01 2.56
C LEU A 12 -1.15 11.00 2.22
N PHE A 13 -0.42 12.07 2.55
CA PHE A 13 1.01 12.14 2.34
C PHE A 13 1.77 11.07 3.13
N ASN A 14 1.38 10.80 4.38
CA ASN A 14 1.98 9.73 5.17
C ASN A 14 1.84 8.36 4.50
N LYS A 15 0.69 8.07 3.88
CA LYS A 15 0.50 6.83 3.10
C LYS A 15 1.45 6.74 1.90
N ILE A 16 1.71 7.87 1.25
CA ILE A 16 2.70 7.95 0.17
C ILE A 16 4.08 7.62 0.73
N LYS A 17 4.49 8.23 1.86
CA LYS A 17 5.77 7.95 2.51
C LYS A 17 5.91 6.48 2.92
N VAL A 18 4.87 5.85 3.45
CA VAL A 18 4.88 4.41 3.79
C VAL A 18 5.12 3.56 2.54
N SER A 19 4.43 3.86 1.45
CA SER A 19 4.64 3.14 0.18
C SER A 19 6.03 3.37 -0.41
N GLU A 20 6.58 4.58 -0.32
CA GLU A 20 7.95 4.89 -0.76
C GLU A 20 9.02 4.22 0.13
N MET A 21 8.75 4.07 1.43
CA MET A 21 9.61 3.30 2.32
C MET A 21 9.62 1.83 1.91
N LEU A 22 8.49 1.28 1.46
CA LEU A 22 8.42 -0.11 1.00
C LEU A 22 9.27 -0.34 -0.25
N GLU A 23 9.31 0.62 -1.17
CA GLU A 23 10.22 0.59 -2.33
C GLU A 23 11.67 0.42 -1.86
N LYS A 24 12.08 1.20 -0.86
CA LYS A 24 13.41 1.11 -0.25
C LYS A 24 13.66 -0.23 0.45
N ASP A 25 12.71 -0.70 1.25
CA ASP A 25 12.81 -1.99 1.98
C ASP A 25 13.04 -3.17 1.00
N ILE A 26 12.32 -3.16 -0.14
CA ILE A 26 12.49 -4.15 -1.19
C ILE A 26 13.89 -4.05 -1.81
N VAL A 27 14.35 -2.86 -2.16
CA VAL A 27 15.67 -2.64 -2.76
C VAL A 27 16.78 -3.13 -1.83
N GLU A 28 16.71 -2.78 -0.54
CA GLU A 28 17.69 -3.22 0.46
C GLU A 28 17.72 -4.76 0.62
N ALA A 29 16.54 -5.40 0.60
CA ALA A 29 16.44 -6.86 0.68
C ALA A 29 17.09 -7.55 -0.53
N PHE A 30 16.91 -6.98 -1.74
CA PHE A 30 17.54 -7.52 -2.94
C PHE A 30 19.03 -7.20 -3.01
N ASP A 31 19.48 -6.03 -2.58
CA ASP A 31 20.91 -5.70 -2.52
C ASP A 31 21.67 -6.63 -1.58
N LYS A 32 21.08 -6.95 -0.43
CA LYS A 32 21.67 -7.91 0.51
C LYS A 32 21.91 -9.29 -0.14
N LYS A 33 21.10 -9.69 -1.11
CA LYS A 33 21.21 -11.00 -1.79
C LYS A 33 21.99 -10.95 -3.11
N TYR A 34 21.78 -9.92 -3.92
CA TYR A 34 22.27 -9.83 -5.30
C TYR A 34 23.26 -8.68 -5.54
N GLY A 35 23.27 -7.65 -4.69
CA GLY A 35 24.25 -6.56 -4.70
C GLY A 35 24.13 -5.50 -5.80
N ASN A 36 23.09 -5.57 -6.65
CA ASN A 36 22.89 -4.65 -7.78
C ASN A 36 21.46 -4.09 -7.89
N ALA A 37 20.64 -4.28 -6.87
CA ALA A 37 19.25 -3.83 -6.84
C ALA A 37 19.15 -2.30 -6.78
N SER A 38 20.02 -1.63 -6.03
CA SER A 38 20.08 -0.16 -5.98
C SER A 38 20.35 0.47 -7.34
N ILE A 39 21.19 -0.15 -8.18
CA ILE A 39 21.49 0.37 -9.53
C ILE A 39 20.23 0.31 -10.40
N ILE A 40 19.50 -0.80 -10.35
CA ILE A 40 18.25 -0.95 -11.08
C ILE A 40 17.21 0.05 -10.58
N TYR A 41 17.12 0.25 -9.26
CA TYR A 41 16.20 1.22 -8.68
C TYR A 41 16.55 2.66 -9.04
N GLU A 42 17.85 2.99 -9.12
CA GLU A 42 18.32 4.30 -9.59
C GLU A 42 17.85 4.59 -11.02
N ASP A 43 17.96 3.60 -11.93
CA ASP A 43 17.43 3.71 -13.29
C ASP A 43 15.90 3.92 -13.30
N ILE A 44 15.17 3.22 -12.43
CA ILE A 44 13.71 3.37 -12.29
C ILE A 44 13.34 4.80 -11.85
N ILE A 45 13.95 5.33 -10.79
CA ILE A 45 13.59 6.64 -10.24
C ILE A 45 14.02 7.78 -11.19
N ASN A 46 15.11 7.62 -11.94
CA ASN A 46 15.55 8.59 -12.94
C ASN A 46 14.56 8.70 -14.11
N ASN A 47 13.90 7.59 -14.48
CA ASN A 47 12.92 7.57 -15.57
C ASN A 47 11.49 7.90 -15.13
N LEU A 48 11.11 7.52 -13.91
CA LEU A 48 9.73 7.62 -13.42
C LEU A 48 9.52 8.70 -12.35
N GLY A 49 10.58 9.38 -11.94
CA GLY A 49 10.57 10.46 -10.94
C GLY A 49 10.94 9.96 -9.54
N HIS A 50 11.69 10.79 -8.80
CA HIS A 50 12.21 10.44 -7.48
C HIS A 50 11.12 10.34 -6.40
N PRO A 51 11.35 9.53 -5.34
CA PRO A 51 10.55 9.57 -4.12
C PRO A 51 10.50 10.97 -3.51
N THR A 52 9.48 11.21 -2.69
CA THR A 52 9.35 12.49 -1.99
C THR A 52 10.49 12.70 -1.00
N GLU A 53 10.93 13.96 -0.91
CA GLU A 53 11.97 14.38 0.02
C GLU A 53 11.59 14.05 1.47
N ASP A 54 12.60 13.85 2.33
CA ASP A 54 12.42 13.64 3.76
C ASP A 54 12.32 15.00 4.49
N LEU A 55 11.26 15.74 4.15
CA LEU A 55 10.97 17.07 4.67
C LEU A 55 9.49 17.17 5.10
N PRO A 56 9.15 18.10 6.01
CA PRO A 56 7.77 18.38 6.36
C PRO A 56 6.90 18.69 5.13
N LEU A 57 5.66 18.20 5.11
CA LEU A 57 4.74 18.40 3.98
C LEU A 57 4.55 19.89 3.67
N GLU A 58 4.49 20.73 4.70
CA GLU A 58 4.28 22.18 4.59
C GLU A 58 5.38 22.88 3.78
N ASP A 59 6.57 22.28 3.71
CA ASP A 59 7.76 22.84 3.08
C ASP A 59 7.86 22.45 1.60
N ILE A 60 7.36 21.26 1.23
CA ILE A 60 7.51 20.71 -0.13
C ILE A 60 6.23 20.73 -0.97
N ILE A 61 5.06 20.91 -0.35
CA ILE A 61 3.78 20.87 -1.05
C ILE A 61 3.54 22.12 -1.90
N ASP A 62 3.01 21.94 -3.11
CA ASP A 62 2.45 23.05 -3.87
C ASP A 62 1.12 23.53 -3.24
N LYS A 63 1.20 24.57 -2.41
CA LYS A 63 0.03 25.19 -1.75
C LYS A 63 -0.98 25.81 -2.72
N SER A 64 -0.58 26.06 -3.97
CA SER A 64 -1.49 26.56 -5.02
C SER A 64 -2.34 25.43 -5.62
N ASN A 65 -1.86 24.18 -5.58
CA ASN A 65 -2.53 23.01 -6.14
C ASN A 65 -2.33 21.73 -5.30
N ILE A 66 -2.68 21.78 -4.02
CA ILE A 66 -2.49 20.68 -3.05
C ILE A 66 -2.95 19.31 -3.57
N HIS A 67 -4.17 19.23 -4.12
CA HIS A 67 -4.72 17.95 -4.57
C HIS A 67 -4.03 17.43 -5.83
N GLY A 68 -3.69 18.33 -6.76
CA GLY A 68 -2.96 17.94 -7.97
C GLY A 68 -1.57 17.43 -7.65
N TRP A 69 -0.87 18.11 -6.72
CA TRP A 69 0.43 17.68 -6.22
C TRP A 69 0.36 16.33 -5.53
N LEU A 70 -0.61 16.12 -4.62
CA LEU A 70 -0.79 14.81 -3.97
C LEU A 70 -1.12 13.71 -4.98
N GLN A 71 -2.03 13.98 -5.91
CA GLN A 71 -2.39 13.03 -6.98
C GLN A 71 -1.18 12.66 -7.85
N GLU A 72 -0.32 13.62 -8.16
CA GLU A 72 0.94 13.39 -8.87
C GLU A 72 1.88 12.50 -8.05
N LYS A 73 2.11 12.80 -6.77
CA LYS A 73 2.94 11.98 -5.90
C LYS A 73 2.44 10.53 -5.81
N ILE A 74 1.13 10.34 -5.62
CA ILE A 74 0.50 9.01 -5.71
C ILE A 74 0.82 8.33 -7.04
N SER A 75 0.65 9.04 -8.16
CA SER A 75 0.93 8.47 -9.48
C SER A 75 2.41 8.09 -9.66
N LEU A 76 3.35 8.85 -9.12
CA LEU A 76 4.78 8.56 -9.25
C LEU A 76 5.15 7.33 -8.41
N THR A 77 4.70 7.28 -7.15
CA THR A 77 4.89 6.11 -6.27
C THR A 77 4.29 4.85 -6.86
N GLU A 78 3.05 4.90 -7.35
CA GLU A 78 2.40 3.72 -7.95
C GLU A 78 3.12 3.21 -9.22
N LYS A 79 3.63 4.12 -10.06
CA LYS A 79 4.44 3.76 -11.24
C LYS A 79 5.76 3.10 -10.84
N ARG A 80 6.46 3.68 -9.87
CA ARG A 80 7.74 3.14 -9.38
C ARG A 80 7.56 1.78 -8.73
N THR A 81 6.58 1.62 -7.83
CA THR A 81 6.27 0.35 -7.20
C THR A 81 5.95 -0.73 -8.24
N ALA A 82 5.13 -0.42 -9.24
CA ALA A 82 4.81 -1.36 -10.33
C ALA A 82 6.07 -1.73 -11.14
N ALA A 83 6.89 -0.75 -11.52
CA ALA A 83 8.12 -0.96 -12.27
C ALA A 83 9.13 -1.81 -11.49
N LEU A 84 9.38 -1.46 -10.22
CA LEU A 84 10.30 -2.12 -9.31
C LEU A 84 9.96 -3.61 -9.16
N ILE A 85 8.72 -3.91 -8.82
CA ILE A 85 8.28 -5.30 -8.60
C ILE A 85 8.33 -6.10 -9.89
N THR A 86 7.89 -5.50 -11.01
CA THR A 86 7.91 -6.17 -12.33
C THR A 86 9.35 -6.47 -12.76
N GLU A 87 10.24 -5.49 -12.68
CA GLU A 87 11.63 -5.61 -13.09
C GLU A 87 12.41 -6.61 -12.21
N PHE A 88 12.20 -6.57 -10.89
CA PHE A 88 12.85 -7.51 -9.98
C PHE A 88 12.34 -8.93 -10.20
N THR A 89 11.04 -9.09 -10.46
CA THR A 89 10.46 -10.40 -10.78
C THR A 89 11.08 -10.99 -12.05
N LEU A 90 11.25 -10.16 -13.09
CA LEU A 90 11.83 -10.59 -14.36
C LEU A 90 13.33 -10.89 -14.27
N LYS A 91 14.10 -10.07 -13.56
CA LYS A 91 15.56 -10.21 -13.49
C LYS A 91 16.03 -11.31 -12.54
N PHE A 92 15.36 -11.47 -11.39
CA PHE A 92 15.82 -12.36 -10.32
C PHE A 92 15.03 -13.68 -10.23
N GLY A 93 14.01 -13.87 -11.07
CA GLY A 93 13.29 -15.14 -11.22
C GLY A 93 12.41 -15.50 -10.02
N GLU A 94 12.09 -16.79 -9.82
CA GLU A 94 11.10 -17.23 -8.83
C GLU A 94 11.45 -16.85 -7.37
N ASP A 95 12.73 -16.82 -7.02
CA ASP A 95 13.23 -16.39 -5.70
C ASP A 95 12.85 -14.94 -5.35
N SER A 96 12.61 -14.10 -6.36
CA SER A 96 12.22 -12.70 -6.15
C SER A 96 10.89 -12.59 -5.40
N LYS A 97 9.93 -13.47 -5.69
CA LYS A 97 8.58 -13.39 -5.14
C LYS A 97 8.58 -13.54 -3.63
N SER A 98 9.35 -14.49 -3.09
CA SER A 98 9.43 -14.66 -1.64
C SER A 98 10.08 -13.47 -0.95
N ILE A 99 11.14 -12.91 -1.54
CA ILE A 99 11.83 -11.73 -0.98
C ILE A 99 10.89 -10.52 -0.92
N ILE A 100 10.12 -10.28 -2.00
CA ILE A 100 9.18 -9.16 -2.04
C ILE A 100 8.02 -9.41 -1.06
N ILE A 101 7.47 -10.63 -1.00
CA ILE A 101 6.44 -11.00 -0.01
C ILE A 101 6.96 -10.75 1.41
N ASP A 102 8.19 -11.15 1.71
CA ASP A 102 8.79 -10.99 3.03
C ASP A 102 9.00 -9.51 3.37
N ALA A 103 9.39 -8.66 2.41
CA ALA A 103 9.48 -7.22 2.60
C ALA A 103 8.10 -6.59 2.91
N PHE A 104 7.05 -6.96 2.17
CA PHE A 104 5.68 -6.52 2.45
C PHE A 104 5.21 -6.98 3.83
N LYS A 105 5.47 -8.24 4.21
CA LYS A 105 5.10 -8.75 5.53
C LYS A 105 5.85 -8.01 6.64
N ALA A 106 7.16 -7.84 6.50
CA ALA A 106 7.99 -7.16 7.48
C ALA A 106 7.53 -5.72 7.73
N GLN A 107 7.22 -4.97 6.66
CA GLN A 107 6.68 -3.61 6.84
C GLN A 107 5.30 -3.63 7.50
N GLY A 108 4.41 -4.56 7.12
CA GLY A 108 3.12 -4.73 7.79
C GLY A 108 3.28 -5.02 9.28
N GLU A 109 4.24 -5.85 9.67
CA GLU A 109 4.57 -6.10 11.09
C GLU A 109 5.13 -4.86 11.80
N ILE A 110 5.98 -4.07 11.14
CA ILE A 110 6.54 -2.83 11.71
C ILE A 110 5.39 -1.84 11.98
N CYS A 111 4.58 -1.54 10.97
CA CYS A 111 3.43 -0.64 11.11
C CYS A 111 2.39 -1.18 12.11
N GLY A 112 2.21 -2.51 12.18
CA GLY A 112 1.32 -3.13 13.16
C GLY A 112 1.83 -3.00 14.60
N LYS A 113 3.15 -3.05 14.81
CA LYS A 113 3.77 -2.80 16.14
C LYS A 113 3.57 -1.36 16.57
N GLU A 114 3.75 -0.39 15.68
CA GLU A 114 3.49 1.04 15.97
C GLU A 114 2.08 1.26 16.51
N VAL A 115 1.06 0.68 15.84
CA VAL A 115 -0.34 0.79 16.29
C VAL A 115 -0.57 0.08 17.64
N LYS A 116 0.07 -1.06 17.84
CA LYS A 116 -0.09 -1.86 19.06
C LYS A 116 0.52 -1.19 20.31
N GLU A 117 1.61 -0.45 20.13
CA GLU A 117 2.26 0.30 21.21
C GLU A 117 1.34 1.38 21.79
N ASP A 118 0.47 1.97 20.97
CA ASP A 118 -0.55 2.91 21.41
C ASP A 118 -1.69 2.21 22.18
N SER A 119 -2.27 1.14 21.60
CA SER A 119 -3.30 0.32 22.25
C SER A 119 -3.62 -0.95 21.43
N PRO A 120 -3.87 -2.12 22.05
CA PRO A 120 -4.42 -3.26 21.32
C PRO A 120 -5.82 -2.91 20.79
N LEU A 121 -6.02 -3.12 19.49
CA LEU A 121 -7.33 -2.92 18.86
C LEU A 121 -8.18 -4.20 19.03
N GLU A 122 -9.38 -4.04 19.58
CA GLU A 122 -10.26 -5.15 19.96
C GLU A 122 -11.51 -5.28 19.06
N SER A 123 -11.62 -4.47 18.01
CA SER A 123 -12.77 -4.52 17.08
C SER A 123 -12.33 -4.61 15.62
N PRO A 124 -13.07 -5.35 14.75
CA PRO A 124 -12.82 -5.35 13.30
C PRO A 124 -12.86 -3.95 12.68
N ARG A 125 -13.73 -3.07 13.22
CA ARG A 125 -13.88 -1.69 12.77
C ARG A 125 -12.64 -0.84 13.02
N ASP A 126 -12.02 -0.98 14.18
CA ASP A 126 -10.82 -0.20 14.49
C ASP A 126 -9.61 -0.74 13.73
N LEU A 127 -9.51 -2.06 13.52
CA LEU A 127 -8.52 -2.66 12.63
C LEU A 127 -8.68 -2.16 11.19
N PHE A 128 -9.91 -2.11 10.65
CA PHE A 128 -10.17 -1.56 9.33
C PHE A 128 -9.71 -0.09 9.21
N LYS A 129 -10.01 0.75 10.21
CA LYS A 129 -9.52 2.15 10.24
C LYS A 129 -8.00 2.21 10.30
N ALA A 130 -7.38 1.38 11.13
CA ALA A 130 -5.93 1.32 11.28
C ALA A 130 -5.25 0.94 9.96
N VAL A 131 -5.72 -0.10 9.28
CA VAL A 131 -5.25 -0.48 7.94
C VAL A 131 -5.36 0.70 6.97
N ASN A 132 -6.51 1.39 6.98
CA ASN A 132 -6.71 2.56 6.13
C ASN A 132 -5.82 3.75 6.51
N ASN A 133 -5.13 3.79 7.65
CA ASN A 133 -4.18 4.87 7.94
C ASN A 133 -2.84 4.71 7.21
N TYR A 134 -2.49 3.48 6.84
CA TYR A 134 -1.19 3.16 6.24
C TYR A 134 -1.26 2.90 4.74
N ILE A 135 -2.37 2.29 4.30
CA ILE A 135 -2.46 1.82 2.92
C ILE A 135 -2.79 2.97 1.96
N LEU A 136 -1.96 3.09 0.92
CA LEU A 136 -2.20 3.94 -0.23
C LEU A 136 -3.19 3.27 -1.20
N GLU A 137 -4.33 3.94 -1.41
CA GLU A 137 -5.44 3.47 -2.25
C GLU A 137 -6.11 4.65 -2.95
N GLY A 138 -5.29 5.42 -3.67
CA GLY A 138 -5.75 6.61 -4.39
C GLY A 138 -6.09 7.81 -3.51
N MET A 139 -6.81 8.76 -4.09
CA MET A 139 -7.29 9.95 -3.41
C MET A 139 -8.51 9.61 -2.56
N PRO A 140 -8.73 10.31 -1.43
CA PRO A 140 -9.95 10.13 -0.63
C PRO A 140 -11.25 10.31 -1.43
N CYS A 141 -11.24 11.18 -2.44
CA CYS A 141 -12.40 11.42 -3.29
C CYS A 141 -12.69 10.30 -4.30
N ASP A 142 -11.78 9.34 -4.48
CA ASP A 142 -12.02 8.18 -5.36
C ASP A 142 -13.13 7.28 -4.79
N ASN A 143 -13.32 7.27 -3.46
CA ASN A 143 -14.44 6.62 -2.76
C ASN A 143 -14.71 5.17 -3.22
N VAL A 144 -13.65 4.39 -3.46
CA VAL A 144 -13.77 3.03 -4.00
C VAL A 144 -14.20 1.99 -2.96
N ASN A 145 -14.03 2.28 -1.66
CA ASN A 145 -14.40 1.40 -0.56
C ASN A 145 -15.79 1.69 -0.01
N SER A 146 -16.58 0.63 0.21
CA SER A 146 -17.89 0.70 0.86
C SER A 146 -18.04 -0.42 1.88
N VAL A 147 -18.35 -0.08 3.14
CA VAL A 147 -18.62 -1.07 4.19
C VAL A 147 -19.98 -1.71 3.92
N SER A 148 -20.00 -3.03 3.75
CA SER A 148 -21.21 -3.82 3.49
C SER A 148 -21.72 -4.56 4.72
N GLU A 149 -20.86 -4.81 5.71
CA GLU A 149 -21.21 -5.45 6.97
C GLU A 149 -20.31 -4.91 8.08
N ASP A 150 -20.89 -4.65 9.24
CA ASP A 150 -20.20 -4.09 10.40
C ASP A 150 -20.88 -4.59 11.67
N THR A 151 -20.28 -5.61 12.26
CA THR A 151 -20.74 -6.28 13.49
C THR A 151 -19.61 -6.31 14.50
N GLU A 152 -19.90 -6.76 15.71
CA GLU A 152 -18.89 -6.92 16.76
C GLU A 152 -17.74 -7.87 16.35
N HIS A 153 -18.03 -8.86 15.49
CA HIS A 153 -17.09 -9.94 15.18
C HIS A 153 -16.62 -9.98 13.74
N ASN A 154 -17.24 -9.20 12.86
CA ASN A 154 -16.94 -9.20 11.44
C ASN A 154 -17.19 -7.81 10.83
N LEU A 155 -16.24 -7.33 10.04
CA LEU A 155 -16.40 -6.18 9.16
C LEU A 155 -16.08 -6.62 7.73
N LYS A 156 -17.00 -6.37 6.81
CA LYS A 156 -16.80 -6.56 5.37
C LYS A 156 -16.89 -5.24 4.62
N TRP A 157 -16.00 -5.05 3.66
CA TRP A 157 -16.06 -3.92 2.75
C TRP A 157 -15.74 -4.35 1.32
N ILE A 158 -16.36 -3.64 0.38
CA ILE A 158 -16.20 -3.84 -1.04
C ILE A 158 -15.34 -2.71 -1.59
N THR A 159 -14.24 -3.06 -2.25
CA THR A 159 -13.49 -2.16 -3.11
C THR A 159 -14.01 -2.32 -4.54
N SER A 160 -14.81 -1.36 -4.99
CA SER A 160 -15.60 -1.43 -6.22
C SER A 160 -14.79 -1.28 -7.51
N LYS A 161 -13.54 -0.82 -7.43
CA LYS A 161 -12.68 -0.56 -8.58
C LYS A 161 -11.21 -0.67 -8.21
N CYS A 162 -10.41 -1.29 -9.08
CA CYS A 162 -8.95 -1.22 -8.99
C CYS A 162 -8.42 0.14 -9.47
N LEU A 163 -7.72 0.87 -8.60
CA LEU A 163 -7.05 2.13 -8.94
C LEU A 163 -5.60 1.93 -9.44
N HIS A 164 -5.05 0.73 -9.24
CA HIS A 164 -3.63 0.42 -9.42
C HIS A 164 -3.32 -0.16 -10.82
N LYS A 165 -4.25 -0.92 -11.41
CA LYS A 165 -4.04 -1.69 -12.65
C LYS A 165 -3.42 -0.86 -13.77
N LYS A 166 -3.90 0.37 -13.95
CA LYS A 166 -3.39 1.29 -14.98
C LYS A 166 -1.87 1.53 -14.90
N TYR A 167 -1.26 1.47 -13.72
CA TYR A 167 0.19 1.65 -13.56
C TYR A 167 0.96 0.37 -13.85
N TRP A 168 0.38 -0.78 -13.50
CA TRP A 168 0.94 -2.10 -13.80
C TRP A 168 0.91 -2.40 -15.29
N ASP A 169 -0.18 -2.03 -15.98
CA ASP A 169 -0.30 -2.16 -17.44
C ASP A 169 0.80 -1.38 -18.19
N LEU A 170 1.22 -0.21 -17.68
CA LEU A 170 2.26 0.63 -18.31
C LEU A 170 3.63 -0.05 -18.35
N VAL A 171 3.90 -0.96 -17.42
CA VAL A 171 5.18 -1.67 -17.29
C VAL A 171 5.07 -3.15 -17.66
N ASN A 172 3.93 -3.56 -18.25
CA ASN A 172 3.59 -4.96 -18.52
C ASN A 172 3.66 -5.86 -17.26
N GLY A 173 3.34 -5.29 -16.10
CA GLY A 173 3.30 -5.99 -14.83
C GLY A 173 1.96 -6.71 -14.60
N ASP A 174 2.00 -7.80 -13.83
CA ASP A 174 0.78 -8.53 -13.43
C ASP A 174 0.19 -7.97 -12.14
N ILE A 175 -0.97 -7.31 -12.25
CA ILE A 175 -1.69 -6.74 -11.11
C ILE A 175 -2.07 -7.76 -10.03
N ASN A 176 -2.16 -9.06 -10.36
CA ASN A 176 -2.45 -10.09 -9.35
C ASN A 176 -1.29 -10.27 -8.37
N ILE A 177 -0.06 -9.99 -8.79
CA ILE A 177 1.12 -9.98 -7.91
C ILE A 177 0.93 -8.89 -6.85
N PHE A 178 0.54 -7.68 -7.26
CA PHE A 178 0.26 -6.58 -6.32
C PHE A 178 -0.73 -6.97 -5.23
N TYR A 179 -1.88 -7.57 -5.62
CA TYR A 179 -2.91 -7.91 -4.64
C TYR A 179 -2.51 -9.07 -3.73
N THR A 180 -1.64 -9.97 -4.20
CA THR A 180 -1.01 -10.99 -3.35
C THR A 180 -0.09 -10.34 -2.29
N LEU A 181 0.72 -9.37 -2.70
CA LEU A 181 1.63 -8.62 -1.83
C LEU A 181 0.85 -7.75 -0.83
N ARG A 182 -0.14 -7.00 -1.31
CA ARG A 182 -1.05 -6.15 -0.51
C ARG A 182 -1.79 -6.97 0.54
N LYS A 183 -2.29 -8.15 0.15
CA LYS A 183 -2.91 -9.09 1.10
C LYS A 183 -1.92 -9.52 2.18
N SER A 184 -0.70 -9.90 1.80
CA SER A 184 0.34 -10.34 2.74
C SER A 184 0.69 -9.25 3.77
N TRP A 185 0.75 -7.99 3.34
CA TRP A 185 0.97 -6.84 4.21
C TRP A 185 -0.20 -6.63 5.19
N ILE A 186 -1.45 -6.70 4.72
CA ILE A 186 -2.63 -6.53 5.59
C ILE A 186 -2.74 -7.66 6.61
N GLU A 187 -2.48 -8.90 6.19
CA GLU A 187 -2.49 -10.06 7.09
C GLU A 187 -1.46 -9.89 8.21
N SER A 188 -0.20 -9.57 7.87
CA SER A 188 0.85 -9.40 8.87
C SER A 188 0.61 -8.20 9.79
N PHE A 189 0.09 -7.09 9.26
CA PHE A 189 -0.30 -5.92 10.04
C PHE A 189 -1.37 -6.24 11.08
N ILE A 190 -2.46 -6.89 10.67
CA ILE A 190 -3.58 -7.23 11.57
C ILE A 190 -3.15 -8.28 12.59
N GLU A 191 -2.46 -9.34 12.16
CA GLU A 191 -2.00 -10.41 13.05
C GLU A 191 -1.05 -9.86 14.14
N THR A 192 -0.19 -8.90 13.77
CA THR A 192 0.72 -8.25 14.71
C THR A 192 -0.01 -7.45 15.78
N ILE A 193 -1.01 -6.65 15.38
CA ILE A 193 -1.83 -5.85 16.30
C ILE A 193 -2.61 -6.78 17.24
N ASN A 194 -3.41 -7.68 16.65
CA ASN A 194 -4.24 -8.59 17.41
C ASN A 194 -4.43 -9.93 16.66
N PRO A 195 -3.77 -11.01 17.11
CA PRO A 195 -3.79 -12.31 16.42
C PRO A 195 -5.14 -13.03 16.53
N MET A 196 -6.14 -12.49 17.26
CA MET A 196 -7.50 -13.02 17.29
C MET A 196 -8.31 -12.69 16.04
N PHE A 197 -7.82 -11.80 15.17
CA PHE A 197 -8.48 -11.42 13.92
C PHE A 197 -7.79 -12.04 12.71
N ILE A 198 -8.58 -12.29 11.67
CA ILE A 198 -8.12 -12.77 10.37
C ILE A 198 -8.59 -11.78 9.31
N TYR A 199 -7.68 -11.43 8.40
CA TYR A 199 -8.03 -10.79 7.14
C TYR A 199 -8.29 -11.83 6.05
N LYS A 200 -9.30 -11.57 5.24
CA LYS A 200 -9.55 -12.34 4.02
C LYS A 200 -9.93 -11.39 2.89
N GLN A 201 -9.43 -11.72 1.70
CA GLN A 201 -9.79 -11.05 0.45
C GLN A 201 -10.29 -12.09 -0.55
N ILE A 202 -11.37 -11.73 -1.26
CA ILE A 202 -11.86 -12.44 -2.43
C ILE A 202 -11.80 -11.45 -3.59
N ILE A 203 -11.14 -11.85 -4.67
CA ILE A 203 -11.01 -11.06 -5.90
C ILE A 203 -12.06 -11.57 -6.88
N GLN A 204 -12.88 -10.66 -7.40
CA GLN A 204 -13.80 -10.92 -8.51
C GLN A 204 -13.26 -10.18 -9.74
N ASP A 205 -12.93 -10.92 -10.79
CA ASP A 205 -12.48 -10.39 -12.07
C ASP A 205 -13.61 -10.51 -13.10
N ASN A 206 -14.10 -9.36 -13.57
CA ASN A 206 -15.08 -9.28 -14.64
C ASN A 206 -14.43 -8.67 -15.89
N ASN A 207 -13.63 -9.46 -16.61
CA ASN A 207 -12.92 -9.04 -17.83
C ASN A 207 -11.96 -7.85 -17.60
N GLY A 208 -11.23 -7.85 -16.50
CA GLY A 208 -10.27 -6.80 -16.11
C GLY A 208 -10.86 -5.72 -15.19
N ASP A 209 -12.17 -5.74 -14.96
CA ASP A 209 -12.82 -4.93 -13.93
C ASP A 209 -12.82 -5.69 -12.60
N TYR A 210 -11.81 -5.39 -11.78
CA TYR A 210 -11.63 -6.05 -10.48
C TYR A 210 -12.50 -5.41 -9.38
N THR A 211 -13.24 -6.25 -8.68
CA THR A 211 -13.90 -5.95 -7.40
C THR A 211 -13.28 -6.80 -6.29
N PHE A 212 -13.06 -6.19 -5.12
CA PHE A 212 -12.45 -6.86 -3.98
C PHE A 212 -13.44 -6.92 -2.83
N ILE A 213 -13.74 -8.11 -2.36
CA ILE A 213 -14.52 -8.32 -1.13
C ILE A 213 -13.51 -8.61 -0.03
N ASN A 214 -13.37 -7.66 0.87
CA ASN A 214 -12.44 -7.69 1.97
C ASN A 214 -13.21 -7.94 3.27
N SER A 215 -12.61 -8.67 4.19
CA SER A 215 -13.20 -8.92 5.50
C SER A 215 -12.16 -9.05 6.60
N ILE A 216 -12.47 -8.51 7.77
CA ILE A 216 -11.75 -8.76 9.02
C ILE A 216 -12.73 -9.42 9.97
N TYR A 217 -12.41 -10.61 10.46
CA TYR A 217 -13.29 -11.35 11.38
C TYR A 217 -12.50 -11.99 12.52
N LYS A 218 -13.18 -12.19 13.67
CA LYS A 218 -12.62 -12.82 14.87
C LYS A 218 -12.62 -14.36 14.72
N LYS A 219 -11.54 -15.03 15.16
CA LYS A 219 -11.29 -16.47 14.92
C LYS A 219 -12.33 -17.44 15.52
N ASP A 220 -13.08 -17.03 16.55
CA ASP A 220 -13.97 -17.91 17.33
C ASP A 220 -15.38 -17.32 17.54
N ALA A 221 -15.89 -16.57 16.57
CA ALA A 221 -17.21 -15.94 16.62
C ALA A 221 -18.27 -16.68 15.79
#